data_AF-A0AAU5UX24-F1
#
_entry.id   AF-A0AAU5UX24-F1
#
_cell.length_a   1.000
_cell.length_b   1.000
_cell.length_c   1.000
_cell.angle_alpha   90.00
_cell.angle_beta   90.00
_cell.angle_gamma   90.00
#
_symmetry.space_group_name_H-M   'P 1'
#
loop_
_entity.id
_entity.type
_entity.pdbx_description
1 polymer ?
#
loop_
_entity_poly.entity_id
_entity_poly.type
_entity_poly.pdbx_seq_one_letter_code
_entity_poly.pdbx_strand_id
1 'polypeptide(L)' 'MQTIERRRVRVWFGEHVIADYNAEPALAERYADAMSRRFAGLRVTNDPMPAVDKLPDPLPGERMWDVAPR' A
#
# COMPACT_ATOMS: atom_id res chain seq x y z
N MET A 1 18.99 -7.60 -5.43
CA MET A 1 17.80 -6.74 -5.56
C MET A 1 16.81 -7.25 -4.52
N GLN A 2 16.63 -6.56 -3.39
CA GLN A 2 15.65 -7.00 -2.39
C GLN A 2 14.27 -6.55 -2.89
N THR A 3 13.46 -7.50 -3.36
CA THR A 3 12.03 -7.29 -3.54
C THR A 3 11.43 -7.02 -2.17
N ILE A 4 11.11 -5.75 -1.89
CA ILE A 4 10.40 -5.39 -0.67
C ILE A 4 8.97 -5.89 -0.85
N GLU A 5 8.69 -7.10 -0.36
CA GLU A 5 7.35 -7.66 -0.33
C GLU A 5 6.50 -6.83 0.62
N ARG A 6 5.69 -5.92 0.07
CA ARG A 6 4.74 -5.15 0.87
C ARG A 6 3.46 -5.94 1.07
N ARG A 7 2.75 -5.63 2.15
CA ARG A 7 1.40 -6.12 2.41
C ARG A 7 0.44 -4.96 2.60
N ARG A 8 -0.81 -5.17 2.19
CA ARG A 8 -1.91 -4.24 2.33
C ARG A 8 -2.87 -4.74 3.37
N VAL A 9 -2.96 -4.00 4.47
CA VAL A 9 -3.94 -4.23 5.52
C VAL A 9 -5.15 -3.34 5.30
N ARG A 10 -6.34 -3.94 5.24
CA ARG A 10 -7.60 -3.19 5.12
C ARG A 10 -8.56 -3.55 6.24
N VAL A 11 -9.16 -2.55 6.85
CA VAL A 11 -10.26 -2.70 7.81
C VAL A 11 -11.56 -2.36 7.11
N TRP A 12 -12.56 -3.23 7.26
CA TRP A 12 -13.80 -3.18 6.51
C TRP A 12 -15.02 -2.99 7.42
N PHE A 13 -15.90 -2.09 7.03
CA PHE A 13 -17.27 -1.96 7.53
C PHE A 13 -18.24 -2.38 6.43
N GLY A 14 -18.65 -3.66 6.45
CA GLY A 14 -19.33 -4.28 5.32
C GLY A 14 -18.45 -4.26 4.07
N GLU A 15 -18.97 -3.67 2.99
CA GLU A 15 -18.27 -3.49 1.70
C GLU A 15 -17.28 -2.30 1.70
N HIS A 16 -17.33 -1.43 2.72
CA HIS A 16 -16.55 -0.18 2.73
C HIS A 16 -15.24 -0.34 3.49
N VAL A 17 -14.14 0.14 2.89
CA VAL A 17 -12.84 0.23 3.57
C VAL A 17 -12.80 1.49 4.43
N ILE A 18 -12.52 1.34 5.72
CA ILE A 18 -12.42 2.45 6.67
C ILE A 18 -10.96 2.75 7.08
N ALA A 19 -10.05 1.81 6.87
CA ALA A 19 -8.61 2.01 7.00
C ALA A 19 -7.87 1.17 5.96
N ASP A 20 -6.86 1.76 5.34
CA ASP A 20 -6.02 1.13 4.33
C ASP A 20 -4.54 1.45 4.64
N TYR A 21 -3.75 0.43 4.87
CA TYR A 21 -2.38 0.57 5.35
C TYR A 21 -1.43 -0.38 4.61
N ASN A 22 -0.37 0.19 4.02
CA ASN A 22 0.64 -0.57 3.28
C ASN A 22 1.95 -0.53 4.03
N ALA A 23 2.50 -1.70 4.35
CA ALA A 23 3.75 -1.81 5.10
C ALA A 23 4.52 -3.09 4.76
N GLU A 24 5.74 -3.20 5.29
CA GLU A 24 6.49 -4.45 5.29
C GLU A 24 5.77 -5.55 6.09
N PRO A 25 6.04 -6.84 5.82
CA PRO A 25 5.21 -7.94 6.32
C PRO A 25 5.05 -7.96 7.84
N ALA A 26 6.16 -7.78 8.57
CA ALA A 26 6.16 -7.81 10.04
C ALA A 26 5.38 -6.63 10.65
N LEU A 27 5.43 -5.45 10.03
CA LEU A 27 4.70 -4.27 10.49
C LEU A 27 3.22 -4.37 10.14
N ALA A 28 2.91 -4.86 8.95
CA ALA A 28 1.54 -5.13 8.51
C ALA A 28 0.84 -6.15 9.43
N GLU A 29 1.52 -7.23 9.82
CA GLU A 29 0.99 -8.21 10.75
C GLU A 29 0.66 -7.61 12.12
N ARG A 30 1.60 -6.85 12.71
CA ARG A 30 1.36 -6.16 13.99
C ARG A 30 0.20 -5.17 13.91
N TYR A 31 0.08 -4.44 12.80
CA TYR A 31 -1.00 -3.50 12.58
C TYR A 31 -2.36 -4.22 12.46
N ALA A 32 -2.41 -5.33 11.72
CA ALA A 32 -3.61 -6.15 11.57
C ALA A 32 -4.09 -6.70 12.92
N ASP A 33 -3.17 -7.18 13.77
CA ASP A 33 -3.48 -7.65 15.12
C ASP A 33 -4.04 -6.53 16.01
N ALA A 34 -3.41 -5.36 15.97
CA ALA A 34 -3.87 -4.20 16.74
C ALA A 34 -5.27 -3.75 16.30
N MET A 35 -5.53 -3.72 14.99
CA MET A 35 -6.84 -3.34 14.45
C MET A 35 -7.92 -4.38 14.72
N SER A 36 -7.57 -5.67 14.65
CA SER A 36 -8.49 -6.76 15.01
C SER A 36 -8.94 -6.68 16.47
N ARG A 37 -8.04 -6.26 17.38
CA ARG A 37 -8.38 -6.05 18.80
C ARG A 37 -9.20 -4.78 19.03
N ARG A 38 -8.87 -3.69 18.34
CA ARG A 38 -9.54 -2.38 18.48
C ARG A 38 -10.94 -2.38 17.90
N PHE A 39 -11.15 -3.09 16.80
CA PHE A 39 -12.40 -3.15 16.05
C PHE A 39 -12.97 -4.56 16.07
N ALA A 40 -13.27 -5.07 17.26
CA ALA A 40 -13.85 -6.40 17.44
C ALA A 40 -15.13 -6.54 16.59
N GLY A 41 -15.15 -7.55 15.71
CA GLY A 41 -16.28 -7.83 14.81
C GLY A 41 -16.17 -7.22 13.41
N LEU A 42 -15.20 -6.33 13.15
CA LEU A 42 -14.91 -5.90 11.78
C LEU A 42 -13.99 -6.89 11.08
N ARG A 43 -14.17 -7.01 9.76
CA ARG A 43 -13.26 -7.79 8.91
C ARG A 43 -11.97 -7.00 8.72
N VAL A 44 -10.85 -7.64 8.99
CA VAL A 44 -9.50 -7.11 8.70
C VAL A 44 -8.84 -8.07 7.70
N THR A 45 -8.34 -7.56 6.58
CA THR A 45 -7.56 -8.35 5.61
C THR A 45 -6.11 -7.92 5.62
N ASN A 46 -5.18 -8.85 5.35
CA ASN A 46 -3.75 -8.60 5.25
C ASN A 46 -3.24 -9.32 3.99
N ASP A 47 -3.34 -8.63 2.86
CA ASP A 47 -3.12 -9.20 1.53
C ASP A 47 -1.69 -8.89 1.06
N PRO A 48 -0.96 -9.83 0.45
CA PRO A 48 0.32 -9.52 -0.18
C PRO A 48 0.10 -8.54 -1.34
N MET A 49 0.98 -7.54 -1.46
CA MET A 49 1.00 -6.63 -2.59
C MET A 49 2.07 -7.06 -3.59
N PRO A 50 1.80 -6.94 -4.90
CA PRO A 50 2.86 -7.09 -5.89
C PRO A 50 3.96 -6.07 -5.61
N ALA A 51 5.21 -6.51 -5.70
CA ALA A 51 6.35 -5.62 -5.61
C ALA A 51 6.20 -4.54 -6.69
N VAL A 52 6.02 -3.29 -6.28
CA VAL A 52 6.07 -2.17 -7.20
C VAL A 52 7.54 -1.94 -7.49
N ASP A 53 8.04 -2.62 -8.53
CA ASP A 53 9.40 -2.40 -9.04
C ASP A 53 9.49 -0.98 -9.61
N LYS A 54 9.99 -0.07 -8.77
CA LYS A 54 10.28 1.34 -9.07
C LYS A 54 9.06 2.18 -9.45
N LEU A 55 9.22 3.50 -9.27
CA LEU A 55 8.28 4.52 -9.73
C LEU A 55 7.80 4.17 -11.15
N PRO A 56 6.51 4.39 -11.49
CA PRO A 56 6.11 4.36 -12.89
C PRO A 56 7.05 5.25 -13.71
N ASP A 57 7.37 4.84 -14.94
CA ASP A 57 8.08 5.71 -15.88
C ASP A 57 7.45 7.11 -15.80
N PRO A 58 8.26 8.18 -15.68
CA PRO A 58 7.73 9.53 -15.53
C PRO A 58 6.72 9.77 -16.65
N LEU A 59 5.54 10.23 -16.22
CA LEU A 59 4.40 10.43 -17.10
C LEU A 59 4.85 11.38 -18.22
N PRO A 60 4.32 11.26 -19.46
CA PRO A 60 4.78 12.06 -20.59
C PRO A 60 4.81 13.57 -20.32
N GLY A 61 3.93 14.07 -19.45
CA GLY A 61 3.90 15.48 -19.05
C GLY A 61 5.09 15.95 -18.20
N GLU A 62 5.75 15.04 -17.49
CA GLU A 62 6.93 15.36 -16.67
C GLU A 62 8.21 15.50 -17.53
N ARG A 63 8.17 15.17 -18.83
CA ARG A 63 9.27 15.37 -19.79
C ARG A 63 9.20 16.71 -20.53
N MET A 64 8.16 17.52 -20.31
CA MET A 64 7.99 18.79 -21.02
C MET A 64 8.96 19.89 -20.55
N TRP A 65 9.58 19.74 -19.39
CA TRP A 65 10.53 20.72 -18.83
C TRP A 65 11.99 20.51 -19.30
N ASP A 66 12.28 19.39 -19.99
CA ASP A 66 13.64 19.08 -20.49
C ASP A 66 13.96 19.73 -21.85
N VAL A 67 13.02 20.49 -22.42
CA VAL A 67 13.24 21.21 -23.69
C VAL A 67 14.03 22.48 -23.38
N ALA A 68 15.36 22.37 -23.41
CA ALA A 68 16.23 23.55 -23.42
C ALA A 68 15.95 24.39 -24.68
N PRO A 69 15.77 25.72 -24.57
CA PRO A 69 15.60 26.58 -25.73
C PRO A 69 16.90 26.59 -26.56
N ARG A 70 16.75 26.48 -27.88
CA ARG A 70 17.83 26.44 -28.87
C ARG A 70 18.31 27.83 -29.26
#